data_AF-A0A0G3IZQ4-F1
#
_entry.id   AF-A0A0G3IZQ4-F1
#
_cell.length_a   1.000
_cell.length_b   1.000
_cell.length_c   1.000
_cell.angle_alpha   90.00
_cell.angle_beta   90.00
_cell.angle_gamma   90.00
#
_symmetry.space_group_name_H-M   'P 1'
#
loop_
_entity.id
_entity.type
_entity.pdbx_description
1 polymer ?
#
loop_
_entity_poly.entity_id
_entity_poly.type
_entity_poly.pdbx_seq_one_letter_code
_entity_poly.pdbx_strand_id
1 'polypeptide(L)' 'MTRTASFAQYLDLADAAKYLNSLGFTAATAETVKYHAYYTGKLPRPKIVGRKDYWSRKALDALIEAL' A
#
# COMPACT_ATOMS: atom_id res chain seq x y z
N MET A 1 22.10 9.47 -2.37
CA MET A 1 21.96 8.03 -2.03
C MET A 1 20.51 7.79 -1.62
N THR A 2 19.69 7.25 -2.51
CA THR A 2 18.32 6.84 -2.19
C THR A 2 18.41 5.63 -1.27
N ARG A 3 18.20 5.86 0.02
CA ARG A 3 18.09 4.82 1.05
C ARG A 3 17.01 3.85 0.58
N THR A 4 17.40 2.68 0.09
CA THR A 4 16.48 1.62 -0.29
C THR A 4 15.75 1.23 0.98
N ALA A 5 14.56 1.80 1.19
CA ALA A 5 13.75 1.46 2.33
C ALA A 5 13.40 -0.03 2.18
N SER A 6 13.98 -0.87 3.03
CA SER A 6 13.68 -2.29 3.06
C SER A 6 12.26 -2.46 3.61
N PHE A 7 11.28 -2.45 2.72
CA PHE A 7 9.88 -2.65 3.08
C PHE A 7 9.63 -4.12 3.44
N ALA A 8 8.85 -4.36 4.49
CA ALA A 8 8.39 -5.70 4.85
C ALA A 8 7.48 -6.29 3.77
N GLN A 9 7.31 -7.62 3.75
CA GLN A 9 6.38 -8.28 2.82
C GLN A 9 4.93 -7.81 3.02
N TYR A 10 4.56 -7.54 4.27
CA TYR A 10 3.26 -7.02 4.66
C TYR A 10 3.46 -5.63 5.28
N LEU A 11 2.71 -4.67 4.79
CA LEU A 11 2.79 -3.27 5.18
C LEU A 11 1.48 -2.86 5.82
N ASP A 12 1.57 -2.18 6.96
CA ASP A 12 0.41 -1.52 7.51
C ASP A 12 0.01 -0.31 6.64
N LEU A 13 -1.14 0.28 6.94
CA LEU A 13 -1.69 1.39 6.18
C LEU A 13 -0.68 2.55 5.93
N ALA A 14 0.12 2.91 6.94
CA ALA A 14 1.07 4.02 6.82
C ALA A 14 2.28 3.62 5.97
N ASP A 15 2.79 2.39 6.15
CA ASP A 15 3.91 1.89 5.36
C ASP A 15 3.49 1.58 3.90
N ALA A 16 2.25 1.16 3.67
CA ALA A 16 1.70 1.00 2.33
C ALA A 16 1.67 2.34 1.56
N ALA A 17 1.23 3.42 2.22
CA ALA A 17 1.30 4.75 1.63
C ALA A 17 2.75 5.15 1.31
N LYS A 18 3.68 4.98 2.27
CA LYS A 18 5.11 5.26 2.04
C LYS A 18 5.72 4.43 0.90
N TYR A 19 5.30 3.18 0.75
CA TYR A 19 5.73 2.31 -0.33
C TYR A 19 5.31 2.87 -1.69
N LEU A 20 4.03 3.24 -1.84
CA LEU A 20 3.53 3.89 -3.05
C LEU A 20 4.28 5.19 -3.37
N ASN A 21 4.54 6.02 -2.35
CA ASN A 21 5.34 7.23 -2.50
C ASN A 21 6.76 6.94 -3.00
N SER A 22 7.41 5.91 -2.45
CA SER A 22 8.75 5.49 -2.86
C SER A 22 8.80 5.00 -4.31
N LEU A 23 7.67 4.60 -4.89
CA LEU A 23 7.54 4.14 -6.27
C LEU A 23 7.12 5.26 -7.24
N GLY A 24 7.01 6.50 -6.76
CA GLY A 24 6.69 7.67 -7.59
C GLY A 24 5.28 8.22 -7.40
N PHE A 25 4.41 7.54 -6.63
CA PHE A 25 3.08 8.04 -6.28
C PHE A 25 3.15 8.97 -5.07
N THR A 26 3.81 10.12 -5.23
CA THR A 26 4.10 11.09 -4.16
C THR A 26 2.86 11.72 -3.50
N ALA A 27 1.69 11.59 -4.14
CA ALA A 27 0.40 12.02 -3.59
C ALA A 27 -0.38 10.89 -2.89
N ALA A 28 0.15 9.66 -2.88
CA ALA A 28 -0.54 8.53 -2.26
C ALA A 28 -0.58 8.69 -0.74
N THR A 29 -1.78 8.69 -0.16
CA THR A 29 -1.98 8.75 1.28
C THR A 29 -2.58 7.44 1.80
N ALA A 30 -2.70 7.33 3.11
CA ALA A 30 -3.46 6.26 3.76
C ALA A 30 -4.92 6.20 3.24
N GLU A 31 -5.51 7.35 2.91
CA GLU A 31 -6.85 7.41 2.32
C GLU A 31 -6.87 6.87 0.90
N THR A 32 -5.82 7.11 0.10
CA THR A 32 -5.68 6.49 -1.24
C THR A 32 -5.68 4.96 -1.15
N VAL A 33 -4.93 4.39 -0.20
CA VAL A 33 -4.89 2.94 0.02
C VAL A 33 -6.28 2.41 0.40
N LYS A 34 -6.98 3.08 1.34
CA LYS A 34 -8.35 2.72 1.72
C LYS A 34 -9.33 2.89 0.56
N TYR A 35 -9.23 3.97 -0.19
CA TYR A 35 -10.09 4.22 -1.34
C TYR A 35 -9.99 3.08 -2.35
N HIS A 36 -8.77 2.65 -2.65
CA HIS A 36 -8.57 1.54 -3.58
C HIS A 36 -9.03 0.19 -3.03
N ALA A 37 -8.83 -0.07 -1.73
CA ALA A 37 -9.23 -1.31 -1.09
C ALA A 37 -10.74 -1.46 -0.89
N TYR A 38 -11.43 -0.37 -0.55
CA TYR A 38 -12.84 -0.41 -0.14
C TYR A 38 -13.81 0.04 -1.24
N TYR A 39 -13.41 0.99 -2.09
CA TYR A 39 -14.31 1.63 -3.05
C TYR A 39 -14.04 1.23 -4.50
N THR A 40 -12.78 1.23 -4.93
CA THR A 40 -12.47 0.90 -6.34
C THR A 40 -12.38 -0.60 -6.62
N GLY A 41 -12.12 -1.41 -5.59
CA GLY A 41 -11.86 -2.85 -5.73
C GLY A 41 -10.53 -3.20 -6.42
N LYS A 42 -9.72 -2.20 -6.82
CA LYS A 42 -8.40 -2.40 -7.45
C LYS A 42 -7.34 -2.93 -6.47
N LEU A 43 -7.53 -2.73 -5.17
CA LEU A 43 -6.70 -3.31 -4.13
C LEU A 43 -7.53 -4.33 -3.34
N PRO A 44 -7.02 -5.53 -3.04
CA PRO A 44 -7.73 -6.47 -2.19
C PRO A 44 -7.92 -5.90 -0.77
N ARG A 45 -8.93 -6.43 -0.07
CA ARG A 45 -9.19 -6.08 1.32
C ARG A 45 -7.97 -6.41 2.20
N PRO A 46 -7.67 -5.58 3.22
CA PRO A 46 -6.54 -5.82 4.08
C PRO A 46 -6.69 -7.12 4.85
N LYS A 47 -5.55 -7.73 5.17
CA LYS A 47 -5.47 -8.75 6.21
C LYS A 47 -5.43 -8.04 7.56
N ILE A 48 -6.44 -8.26 8.38
CA ILE A 48 -6.50 -7.69 9.72
C ILE A 48 -5.72 -8.60 10.67
N VAL A 49 -4.70 -8.06 11.33
CA VAL A 49 -3.95 -8.75 12.39
C VAL A 49 -3.98 -7.88 13.64
N GLY A 50 -4.69 -8.35 14.67
CA GLY A 50 -4.98 -7.56 15.85
C GLY A 50 -5.90 -6.38 15.52
N ARG A 51 -5.39 -5.15 15.68
CA ARG A 51 -6.12 -3.89 15.40
C ARG A 51 -5.57 -3.13 14.19
N LYS A 52 -4.74 -3.77 13.37
CA LYS A 52 -4.08 -3.13 12.22
C LYS A 52 -4.42 -3.85 10.92
N ASP A 53 -4.63 -3.04 9.90
CA ASP A 53 -4.84 -3.45 8.52
C ASP A 53 -3.50 -3.61 7.81
N TYR A 54 -3.26 -4.77 7.20
CA TYR A 54 -2.04 -5.06 6.46
C TYR A 54 -2.33 -5.42 5.01
N TRP A 55 -1.50 -4.89 4.11
CA TRP A 55 -1.49 -5.26 2.69
C TRP A 55 -0.15 -5.89 2.33
N SER A 56 -0.18 -6.87 1.42
CA SER A 56 1.05 -7.42 0.88
C SER A 56 1.65 -6.45 -0.14
N ARG A 57 2.98 -6.38 -0.22
CA ARG A 57 3.67 -5.61 -1.28
C ARG A 57 3.17 -5.99 -2.67
N LYS A 58 3.05 -7.29 -2.94
CA LYS A 58 2.53 -7.81 -4.20
C LYS A 58 1.15 -7.25 -4.58
N ALA A 59 0.27 -7.05 -3.60
CA ALA A 59 -1.04 -6.44 -3.86
C ALA A 59 -0.92 -4.94 -4.20
N LEU A 60 0.02 -4.23 -3.57
CA LEU A 60 0.31 -2.83 -3.88
C LEU A 60 1.01 -2.68 -5.24
N ASP A 61 1.92 -3.58 -5.60
CA ASP A 61 2.52 -3.64 -6.94
C ASP A 61 1.44 -3.88 -8.00
N ALA A 62 0.52 -4.82 -7.78
CA ALA A 62 -0.60 -5.07 -8.69
C ALA A 62 -1.56 -3.87 -8.80
N LEU A 63 -1.73 -3.08 -7.74
CA LEU A 63 -2.49 -1.83 -7.79
C LEU A 63 -1.83 -0.82 -8.72
N ILE A 64 -0.49 -0.73 -8.69
CA ILE A 64 0.29 0.17 -9.55
C ILE A 64 0.16 -0.25 -11.02
N GLU A 65 0.25 -1.55 -11.31
CA GLU A 65 0.06 -2.06 -12.68
C GLU A 65 -1.37 -1.84 -13.21
N ALA A 66 -2.34 -1.64 -12.32
CA ALA A 66 -3.74 -1.39 -12.66
C ALA A 66 -4.14 0.11 -12.69
N LEU A 67 -3.17 1.02 -12.48
CA LEU A 67 -3.34 2.48 -12.52
C LEU A 67 -2.75 3.05 -13.81
#